data_AF-A0A2V9K5N2-F1
#
_entry.id   AF-A0A2V9K5N2-F1
#
_cell.length_a   1.000
_cell.length_b   1.000
_cell.length_c   1.000
_cell.angle_alpha   90.00
_cell.angle_beta   90.00
_cell.angle_gamma   90.00
#
_symmetry.space_group_name_H-M   'P 1'
#
loop_
_entity.id
_entity.type
_entity.pdbx_description
1 polymer ?
#
loop_
_entity_poly.entity_id
_entity_poly.type
_entity_poly.pdbx_seq_one_letter_code
_entity_poly.pdbx_strand_id
1 'polypeptide(L)'
;MVVALAMSSPALVAAPRGTWWVVRSANFDARVSHELEELARREGATVRYIETAKSPRALTLVFEQAESPEAFIKDLKQGADSPTLTEATEREGYILDATYLGERPKLIHISAISAAGFHHALRQASR
;
A
#
# COMPACT_ATOMS: atom_id res chain seq x y z
N MET A 1 -12.71 7.60 13.88
CA MET A 1 -12.77 6.13 13.96
C MET A 1 -11.73 5.61 12.98
N VAL A 2 -10.54 5.30 13.47
CA VAL A 2 -9.49 4.68 12.66
C VAL A 2 -9.87 3.20 12.61
N VAL A 3 -10.47 2.81 11.49
CA VAL A 3 -10.83 1.43 11.24
C VAL A 3 -9.55 0.77 10.74
N ALA A 4 -8.72 0.37 11.70
CA ALA A 4 -7.59 -0.48 11.40
C ALA A 4 -8.14 -1.90 11.29
N LEU A 5 -8.36 -2.26 10.05
CA LEU A 5 -9.02 -3.46 9.65
C LEU A 5 -8.02 -4.14 8.74
N ALA A 6 -7.37 -5.18 9.26
CA ALA A 6 -6.90 -6.27 8.42
C ALA A 6 -8.14 -6.99 7.85
N MET A 7 -8.95 -6.26 7.07
CA MET A 7 -9.99 -6.85 6.26
C MET A 7 -9.41 -7.13 4.90
N SER A 8 -9.38 -8.42 4.63
CA SER A 8 -9.11 -9.09 3.36
C SER A 8 -10.10 -8.64 2.27
N SER A 9 -10.15 -7.35 1.98
CA SER A 9 -10.78 -6.83 0.78
C SER A 9 -9.67 -6.52 -0.22
N PRO A 10 -9.70 -7.10 -1.44
CA PRO A 10 -8.74 -6.76 -2.47
C PRO A 10 -8.93 -5.32 -2.90
N ALA A 11 -8.26 -4.41 -2.19
CA ALA A 11 -8.35 -2.98 -2.42
C ALA A 11 -7.95 -2.63 -3.86
N LEU A 12 -7.06 -3.39 -4.50
CA LEU A 12 -6.65 -3.10 -5.89
C LEU A 12 -7.56 -3.75 -6.95
N VAL A 13 -8.35 -4.78 -6.62
CA VAL A 13 -9.34 -5.35 -7.56
C VAL A 13 -10.55 -4.43 -7.72
N ALA A 14 -10.91 -3.67 -6.67
CA ALA A 14 -11.95 -2.64 -6.75
C ALA A 14 -11.42 -1.30 -7.29
N ALA A 15 -10.16 -1.22 -7.71
CA ALA A 15 -9.55 0.02 -8.15
C ALA A 15 -10.20 0.57 -9.44
N PRO A 16 -10.34 1.90 -9.56
CA PRO A 16 -10.86 2.51 -10.77
C PRO A 16 -9.94 2.25 -11.98
N ARG A 17 -10.56 1.86 -13.10
CA ARG A 17 -9.92 1.85 -14.43
C ARG A 17 -9.50 3.28 -14.80
N GLY A 18 -8.25 3.48 -15.20
CA GLY A 18 -7.72 4.82 -15.53
C GLY A 18 -6.29 5.03 -15.05
N THR A 19 -5.98 6.20 -14.51
CA THR A 19 -4.62 6.52 -14.04
C THR A 19 -4.49 6.25 -12.54
N TRP A 20 -3.51 5.46 -12.16
CA TRP A 20 -3.08 5.28 -10.77
C TRP A 20 -1.88 6.18 -10.50
N TRP A 21 -2.03 7.09 -9.55
CA TRP A 21 -0.96 7.99 -9.15
C TRP A 21 -0.15 7.34 -8.06
N VAL A 22 1.17 7.27 -8.22
CA VAL A 22 2.06 6.61 -7.26
C VAL A 22 3.01 7.63 -6.67
N VAL A 23 2.89 7.82 -5.36
CA VAL A 23 3.85 8.56 -4.54
C VAL A 23 4.79 7.53 -3.93
N ARG A 24 6.09 7.72 -4.13
CA ARG A 24 7.14 6.80 -3.65
C ARG A 24 8.36 7.57 -3.19
N SER A 25 9.16 6.97 -2.32
CA SER A 25 10.46 7.51 -1.93
C SER A 25 11.49 7.41 -3.06
N ALA A 26 12.57 8.18 -2.98
CA ALA A 26 13.63 8.19 -3.99
C ALA A 26 14.33 6.82 -4.16
N ASN A 27 14.38 6.02 -3.09
CA ASN A 27 15.03 4.70 -3.05
C ASN A 27 14.04 3.54 -3.26
N PHE A 28 12.90 3.81 -3.90
CA PHE A 28 11.88 2.80 -4.11
C PHE A 28 12.35 1.70 -5.07
N ASP A 29 12.07 0.44 -4.71
CA ASP A 29 12.57 -0.72 -5.44
C ASP A 29 11.96 -0.80 -6.86
N ALA A 30 12.84 -1.01 -7.85
CA ALA A 30 12.45 -1.12 -9.25
C ALA A 30 11.59 -2.36 -9.55
N ARG A 31 11.76 -3.45 -8.79
CA ARG A 31 10.95 -4.68 -8.91
C ARG A 31 9.52 -4.43 -8.48
N VAL A 32 9.32 -3.73 -7.36
CA VAL A 32 7.99 -3.34 -6.86
C VAL A 32 7.30 -2.40 -7.86
N SER A 33 8.07 -1.49 -8.46
CA SER A 33 7.58 -0.62 -9.54
C SER A 33 7.07 -1.43 -10.73
N HIS A 34 7.85 -2.41 -11.18
CA HIS A 34 7.48 -3.28 -12.29
C HIS A 34 6.21 -4.09 -11.97
N GLU A 35 6.12 -4.67 -10.78
CA GLU A 35 4.94 -5.44 -10.37
C GLU A 35 3.67 -4.59 -10.33
N LEU A 36 3.79 -3.35 -9.86
CA LEU A 36 2.68 -2.41 -9.83
C LEU A 36 2.22 -2.03 -11.25
N GLU A 37 3.15 -1.85 -12.18
CA GLU A 37 2.83 -1.59 -13.59
C GLU A 37 2.16 -2.79 -14.27
N GLU A 38 2.61 -4.02 -13.98
CA GLU A 38 1.94 -5.23 -14.47
C GLU A 38 0.54 -5.39 -13.89
N LEU A 39 0.37 -5.10 -12.60
CA LEU A 39 -0.95 -5.11 -11.97
C LEU A 39 -1.87 -4.06 -12.58
N ALA A 40 -1.42 -2.82 -12.69
CA ALA A 40 -2.19 -1.76 -13.33
C ALA A 40 -2.59 -2.14 -14.76
N ARG A 41 -1.66 -2.71 -15.54
CA ARG A 41 -1.95 -3.16 -16.92
C ARG A 41 -3.04 -4.23 -16.95
N ARG A 42 -3.01 -5.21 -16.04
CA ARG A 42 -4.05 -6.25 -15.91
C ARG A 42 -5.41 -5.65 -15.58
N GLU A 43 -5.45 -4.65 -14.71
CA GLU A 43 -6.68 -3.96 -14.31
C GLU A 43 -7.15 -2.88 -15.30
N GLY A 44 -6.46 -2.71 -16.43
CA GLY A 44 -6.79 -1.69 -17.44
C GLY A 44 -6.49 -0.25 -16.97
N ALA A 45 -5.46 -0.10 -16.15
CA ALA A 45 -4.98 1.16 -15.61
C ALA A 45 -3.55 1.49 -16.08
N THR A 46 -3.14 2.75 -15.91
CA THR A 46 -1.79 3.25 -16.20
C THR A 46 -1.18 3.86 -14.95
N VAL A 47 0.06 3.50 -14.65
CA VAL A 47 0.81 4.02 -13.50
C VAL A 47 1.45 5.36 -13.86
N ARG A 48 1.33 6.35 -12.97
CA ARG A 48 2.04 7.63 -13.07
C ARG A 48 2.70 7.94 -11.74
N TYR A 49 4.02 7.97 -11.73
CA TYR A 49 4.81 8.35 -10.57
C TYR A 49 4.79 9.87 -10.39
N ILE A 50 4.48 10.32 -9.18
CA ILE A 50 4.44 11.73 -8.79
C ILE A 50 5.09 11.90 -7.42
N GLU A 51 5.65 13.08 -7.18
CA GLU A 51 6.33 13.39 -5.92
C GLU A 51 5.35 13.70 -4.78
N THR A 52 4.16 14.20 -5.10
CA THR A 52 3.14 14.61 -4.12
C THR A 52 1.76 14.15 -4.58
N ALA A 53 0.89 13.78 -3.64
CA ALA A 53 -0.48 13.37 -3.95
C ALA A 53 -1.26 14.55 -4.55
N LYS A 54 -1.61 14.47 -5.84
CA LYS A 54 -2.17 15.61 -6.60
C LYS A 54 -3.67 15.58 -6.85
N SER A 55 -4.33 14.41 -6.76
CA SER A 55 -5.72 14.30 -7.24
C SER A 55 -6.67 13.57 -6.28
N PRO A 56 -7.78 14.21 -5.86
CA PRO A 56 -8.81 13.56 -5.05
C PRO A 56 -9.77 12.67 -5.86
N ARG A 57 -9.65 12.60 -7.20
CA ARG A 57 -10.58 11.89 -8.08
C ARG A 57 -10.03 10.61 -8.71
N ALA A 58 -8.73 10.38 -8.58
CA ALA A 58 -8.06 9.19 -9.12
C ALA A 58 -7.41 8.42 -7.96
N LEU A 59 -7.25 7.11 -8.13
CA LEU A 59 -6.59 6.29 -7.14
C LEU A 59 -5.16 6.81 -6.94
N THR A 60 -4.83 7.12 -5.69
CA THR A 60 -3.48 7.46 -5.27
C THR A 60 -2.94 6.33 -4.40
N LEU A 61 -1.78 5.81 -4.78
CA LEU A 61 -0.99 4.83 -4.06
C LEU A 61 0.18 5.56 -3.43
N VAL A 62 0.31 5.47 -2.12
CA VAL A 62 1.44 6.03 -1.40
C VAL A 62 2.25 4.88 -0.87
N PHE A 63 3.53 4.84 -1.23
CA PHE A 63 4.49 3.88 -0.71
C PHE A 63 5.47 4.63 0.19
N GLU A 64 5.35 4.38 1.49
CA GLU A 64 6.20 4.98 2.51
C GLU A 64 7.07 3.90 3.13
N GLN A 65 8.38 4.10 3.07
CA GLN A 65 9.29 3.23 3.80
C GLN A 65 9.35 3.72 5.25
N ALA A 66 9.09 2.83 6.20
CA ALA A 66 9.18 3.18 7.61
C ALA A 66 10.61 3.63 7.95
N GLU A 67 10.72 4.70 8.74
CA GLU A 67 12.03 5.26 9.14
C GLU A 67 12.86 4.26 9.96
N SER A 68 12.19 3.44 10.77
CA SER A 68 12.83 2.38 11.56
C SER A 68 11.86 1.22 11.84
N PRO A 69 12.37 0.02 12.17
CA PRO A 69 11.55 -1.11 12.59
C PRO A 69 10.69 -0.78 13.83
N GLU A 70 11.22 0.00 14.77
CA GLU A 70 10.50 0.39 15.99
C GLU A 70 9.31 1.31 15.69
N ALA A 71 9.48 2.24 14.75
CA ALA A 71 8.40 3.11 14.29
C ALA A 71 7.30 2.28 13.60
N PHE A 72 7.68 1.36 12.72
CA PHE A 72 6.75 0.45 12.06
C PHE A 72 5.97 -0.43 13.05
N ILE A 73 6.66 -1.03 14.04
CA ILE A 73 6.03 -1.86 15.08
C ILE A 73 5.06 -1.03 15.92
N LYS A 74 5.41 0.22 16.23
CA LYS A 74 4.53 1.14 16.96
C LYS A 74 3.25 1.41 16.17
N ASP A 75 3.36 1.74 14.88
CA ASP A 75 2.21 2.01 14.02
C ASP A 75 1.35 0.75 13.84
N LEU A 76 1.99 -0.40 13.68
CA LEU A 76 1.31 -1.71 13.57
C LEU A 76 0.53 -2.06 14.84
N LYS A 77 1.09 -1.80 16.03
CA LYS A 77 0.42 -2.00 17.32
C LYS A 77 -0.70 -1.01 17.58
N GLN A 78 -0.67 0.17 16.96
CA GLN A 78 -1.77 1.13 17.04
C GLN A 78 -2.95 0.72 16.15
N GLY A 79 -2.67 0.04 15.03
CA GLY A 79 -3.70 -0.46 14.11
C GLY A 79 -4.30 -1.81 14.48
N ALA A 80 -3.54 -2.73 15.07
CA ALA A 80 -4.07 -4.05 15.41
C ALA A 80 -4.32 -4.17 16.92
N ASP A 81 -5.48 -4.72 17.30
CA ASP A 81 -5.71 -5.19 18.67
C ASP A 81 -4.75 -6.35 18.94
N SER A 82 -3.61 -6.02 19.56
CA SER A 82 -2.59 -6.94 20.06
C SER A 82 -2.08 -7.98 19.04
N PRO A 83 -1.39 -7.56 17.96
CA PRO A 83 -0.81 -8.51 17.03
C PRO A 83 0.34 -9.27 17.72
N THR A 84 0.27 -10.60 17.75
CA THR A 84 1.44 -11.42 18.05
C THR A 84 2.41 -11.28 16.88
N LEU A 85 3.37 -10.36 17.02
CA LEU A 85 4.37 -10.11 15.99
C LEU A 85 5.38 -11.25 15.98
N THR A 86 5.58 -11.82 14.80
CA THR A 86 6.68 -12.76 14.56
C THR A 86 7.90 -11.99 14.05
N GLU A 87 9.11 -12.52 14.23
CA GLU A 87 10.35 -11.92 13.70
C GLU A 87 10.28 -11.70 12.18
N ALA A 88 9.49 -12.51 11.46
CA ALA A 88 9.20 -12.34 10.04
C ALA A 88 8.30 -11.11 9.77
N THR A 89 7.27 -10.88 10.59
CA THR A 89 6.42 -9.68 10.51
C THR A 89 7.21 -8.41 10.80
N GLU A 90 8.20 -8.46 11.68
CA GLU A 90 9.06 -7.32 12.00
C GLU A 90 10.05 -6.96 10.88
N ARG A 91 10.36 -7.88 9.95
CA ARG A 91 11.32 -7.65 8.86
C ARG A 91 10.68 -7.48 7.49
N GLU A 92 9.58 -8.19 7.25
CA GLU A 92 8.90 -8.28 5.95
C GLU A 92 7.42 -7.89 6.05
N GLY A 93 6.99 -7.37 7.20
CA GLY A 93 5.64 -6.87 7.38
C GLY A 93 5.35 -5.62 6.55
N TYR A 94 4.06 -5.39 6.35
CA TYR A 94 3.53 -4.17 5.77
C TYR A 94 2.25 -3.76 6.50
N ILE A 95 1.95 -2.47 6.44
CA ILE A 95 0.68 -1.87 6.83
C ILE A 95 0.01 -1.40 5.53
N LEU A 96 -1.27 -1.68 5.39
CA LEU A 96 -2.08 -1.24 4.25
C LEU A 96 -3.31 -0.50 4.76
N ASP A 97 -3.35 0.79 4.52
CA ASP A 97 -4.46 1.67 4.87
C ASP A 97 -5.16 2.14 3.60
N ALA A 98 -6.41 1.75 3.42
CA ALA A 98 -7.22 2.17 2.28
C ALA A 98 -8.31 3.16 2.71
N THR A 99 -8.30 4.36 2.13
CA THR A 99 -9.39 5.33 2.22
C THR A 99 -10.28 5.19 0.99
N TYR A 100 -11.58 5.05 1.23
CA TYR A 100 -12.58 4.85 0.19
C TYR A 100 -13.40 6.12 -0.06
N LEU A 101 -13.82 6.32 -1.31
CA LEU A 101 -14.84 7.27 -1.70
C LEU A 101 -16.05 6.47 -2.23
N GLY A 102 -17.04 6.25 -1.36
CA GLY A 102 -18.10 5.27 -1.60
C GLY A 102 -17.52 3.85 -1.58
N GLU A 103 -17.79 3.06 -2.62
CA GLU A 103 -17.31 1.67 -2.74
C GLU A 103 -15.91 1.55 -3.39
N ARG A 104 -15.31 2.68 -3.80
CA ARG A 104 -14.04 2.66 -4.54
C ARG A 104 -12.90 3.20 -3.70
N PRO A 105 -11.73 2.56 -3.72
CA PRO A 105 -10.54 3.09 -3.07
C PRO A 105 -10.12 4.38 -3.77
N LYS A 106 -9.84 5.40 -2.96
CA LYS A 106 -9.35 6.71 -3.40
C LYS A 106 -7.87 6.87 -3.07
N LEU A 107 -7.47 6.44 -1.88
CA LEU A 107 -6.10 6.50 -1.40
C LEU A 107 -5.76 5.16 -0.77
N ILE A 108 -4.68 4.54 -1.20
CA ILE A 108 -4.12 3.36 -0.55
C ILE A 108 -2.72 3.74 -0.11
N HIS A 109 -2.52 3.77 1.19
CA HIS A 109 -1.22 3.96 1.80
C HIS A 109 -0.65 2.60 2.18
N ILE A 110 0.55 2.31 1.70
CA ILE A 110 1.29 1.10 1.99
C ILE A 110 2.58 1.52 2.69
N SER A 111 2.75 1.06 3.92
CA SER A 111 3.96 1.30 4.71
C SER A 111 4.69 -0.03 4.93
N ALA A 112 6.00 -0.07 4.68
CA ALA A 112 6.80 -1.27 4.90
C ALA A 112 8.24 -0.91 5.28
N ILE A 113 8.92 -1.80 6.00
CA ILE A 113 10.34 -1.63 6.36
C ILE A 113 11.24 -1.98 5.17
N SER A 114 10.80 -2.92 4.33
CA SER A 114 11.61 -3.51 3.25
C SER A 114 10.84 -3.62 1.94
N ALA A 115 11.58 -3.76 0.84
CA ALA A 115 11.02 -4.04 -0.48
C ALA A 115 10.18 -5.34 -0.51
N ALA A 116 10.57 -6.34 0.30
CA ALA A 116 9.80 -7.57 0.48
C ALA A 116 8.40 -7.28 1.07
N GLY A 117 8.31 -6.39 2.06
CA GLY A 117 7.02 -5.98 2.62
C GLY A 117 6.10 -5.33 1.58
N PHE A 118 6.64 -4.45 0.73
CA PHE A 118 5.86 -3.87 -0.38
C PHE A 118 5.39 -4.92 -1.39
N HIS A 119 6.24 -5.89 -1.74
CA HIS A 119 5.87 -7.01 -2.58
C HIS A 119 4.70 -7.81 -1.98
N HIS A 120 4.78 -8.13 -0.68
CA HIS A 120 3.71 -8.83 0.02
C HIS A 120 2.41 -8.02 0.06
N ALA A 121 2.49 -6.71 0.27
CA ALA A 121 1.35 -5.81 0.25
C ALA A 121 0.63 -5.82 -1.11
N LEU A 122 1.39 -5.68 -2.20
CA LEU A 122 0.84 -5.72 -3.56
C LEU A 122 0.17 -7.07 -3.85
N ARG A 123 0.82 -8.16 -3.45
CA ARG A 123 0.29 -9.51 -3.67
C ARG A 123 -0.99 -9.76 -2.87
N GLN A 124 -1.13 -9.19 -1.67
CA GLN A 124 -2.36 -9.28 -0.90
C GLN A 124 -3.47 -8.40 -1.48
N ALA A 125 -3.14 -7.16 -1.85
CA ALA A 125 -4.13 -6.20 -2.33
C ALA A 125 -4.72 -6.57 -3.71
N SER A 126 -4.06 -7.47 -4.44
CA SER A 126 -4.45 -7.98 -5.76
C SER A 126 -5.14 -9.36 -5.76
N ARG A 127 -5.37 -9.98 -4.59
CA ARG A 127 -6.04 -11.29 -4.45
C ARG A 127 -7.55 -11.18 -4.26
#